data_AF-A0A3D2Z9V3-F1
#
_entry.id   AF-A0A3D2Z9V3-F1
#
_cell.length_a   1.000
_cell.length_b   1.000
_cell.length_c   1.000
_cell.angle_alpha   90.00
_cell.angle_beta   90.00
_cell.angle_gamma   90.00
#
_symmetry.space_group_name_H-M   'P 1'
#
loop_
_entity.id
_entity.type
_entity.pdbx_description
1 polymer ?
#
loop_
_entity_poly.entity_id
_entity_poly.type
_entity_poly.pdbx_seq_one_letter_code
_entity_poly.pdbx_strand_id
1 'polypeptide(L)'
;MRSRWKRRKHRQRRRSRRPRKRPRRKPSQRRPEADMAKILSFPGSPKPEEVEPREPALVPSGATDERKPFGFTRVRRTRRGPGPGQLDLFVGSTPPAVSPMGDKLLAFPGATSSFEQALQEDEAGHEAAARAGYQSAIEMGDSTSDAYCNLGILEYVAGNSETAFDCFRQALKEDQRHWESHYNLGNLYFDAGQHDPSRVHYEVAAEIEPGFRNVHFNLALILALEAEYGDAVDALERFRELAPEEEAEAAEELLDTLRASQAHAEARRSPD
;
A
#
# COMPACT_ATOMS: atom_id res chain seq x y z
N MET A 1 -29.16 34.88 49.41
CA MET A 1 -28.61 35.17 48.06
C MET A 1 -28.00 33.91 47.47
N ARG A 2 -28.78 33.24 46.61
CA ARG A 2 -28.50 31.94 46.00
C ARG A 2 -27.94 32.14 44.59
N SER A 3 -26.62 32.34 44.40
CA SER A 3 -26.07 32.39 43.02
C SER A 3 -24.55 32.46 42.95
N ARG A 4 -23.82 31.51 43.57
CA ARG A 4 -22.38 31.33 43.27
C ARG A 4 -21.89 29.88 43.20
N TRP A 5 -22.80 28.91 43.26
CA TRP A 5 -22.48 27.47 43.38
C TRP A 5 -22.90 26.59 42.19
N LYS A 6 -23.16 27.18 41.01
CA LYS A 6 -23.56 26.42 39.79
C LYS A 6 -22.78 26.70 38.51
N ARG A 7 -21.60 27.34 38.56
CA ARG A 7 -20.74 27.52 37.37
C ARG A 7 -19.30 27.01 37.55
N ARG A 8 -19.14 25.83 38.16
CA ARG A 8 -17.84 25.12 38.20
C ARG A 8 -17.92 23.61 37.90
N LYS A 9 -19.06 23.14 37.37
CA LYS A 9 -19.29 21.73 37.00
C LYS A 9 -19.48 21.47 35.49
N HIS A 10 -19.13 22.43 34.63
CA HIS A 10 -19.24 22.27 33.16
C HIS A 10 -17.91 22.34 32.39
N ARG A 11 -16.77 22.31 33.08
CA ARG A 11 -15.43 22.35 32.45
C ARG A 11 -14.53 21.17 32.86
N GLN A 12 -15.13 20.02 33.15
CA GLN A 12 -14.44 18.75 33.39
C GLN A 12 -15.22 17.56 32.81
N ARG A 13 -15.59 17.65 31.52
CA ARG A 13 -16.09 16.50 30.74
C ARG A 13 -15.53 16.53 29.31
N ARG A 14 -14.21 16.61 29.20
CA ARG A 14 -13.46 16.04 28.07
C ARG A 14 -12.27 15.31 28.66
N ARG A 15 -12.59 14.22 29.36
CA ARG A 15 -11.61 13.22 29.77
C ARG A 15 -10.98 12.68 28.49
N SER A 16 -9.69 12.94 28.33
CA SER A 16 -8.72 12.16 27.58
C SER A 16 -9.19 10.73 27.30
N ARG A 17 -9.76 10.49 26.13
CA ARG A 17 -9.82 9.15 25.54
C ARG A 17 -8.42 8.88 24.98
N ARG A 18 -7.53 8.37 25.85
CA ARG A 18 -6.33 7.71 25.35
C ARG A 18 -6.78 6.51 24.52
N PRO A 19 -6.18 6.24 23.35
CA PRO A 19 -6.46 5.01 22.63
C PRO A 19 -6.15 3.83 23.56
N ARG A 20 -7.10 2.91 23.70
CA ARG A 20 -6.89 1.67 24.48
C ARG A 20 -5.77 0.91 23.78
N LYS A 21 -4.59 0.84 24.39
CA LYS A 21 -3.55 -0.10 23.97
C LYS A 21 -4.16 -1.50 24.02
N ARG A 22 -4.29 -2.18 22.87
CA ARG A 22 -4.71 -3.60 22.80
C ARG A 22 -3.77 -4.40 23.73
N PRO A 23 -4.28 -5.26 24.62
CA PRO A 23 -3.42 -6.06 25.48
C PRO A 23 -2.61 -7.04 24.63
N ARG A 24 -1.29 -7.12 24.86
CA ARG A 24 -0.42 -8.15 24.28
C ARG A 24 -0.98 -9.53 24.65
N ARG A 25 -1.47 -10.27 23.66
CA ARG A 25 -1.95 -11.65 23.85
C ARG A 25 -0.76 -12.56 24.16
N LYS A 26 -0.93 -13.42 25.18
CA LYS A 26 0.08 -14.45 25.52
C LYS A 26 0.11 -15.53 24.42
N PRO A 27 1.27 -16.10 24.10
CA PRO A 27 1.37 -17.19 23.14
C PRO A 27 0.92 -18.49 23.83
N SER A 28 -0.36 -18.83 23.71
CA SER A 28 -0.78 -20.20 23.97
C SER A 28 -1.97 -20.56 23.08
N GLN A 29 -1.98 -21.85 22.69
CA GLN A 29 -2.95 -22.56 21.87
C GLN A 29 -2.52 -22.68 20.40
N ARG A 30 -2.05 -23.88 20.06
CA ARG A 30 -1.63 -24.32 18.73
C ARG A 30 -2.70 -23.95 17.69
N ARG A 31 -2.21 -23.32 16.61
CA ARG A 31 -2.96 -22.85 15.45
C ARG A 31 -3.56 -24.05 14.69
N PRO A 32 -4.65 -23.89 13.92
CA PRO A 32 -4.95 -24.83 12.86
C PRO A 32 -3.89 -24.66 11.76
N GLU A 33 -2.72 -25.29 11.95
CA GLU A 33 -1.57 -25.20 11.03
C GLU A 33 -1.94 -25.63 9.60
N ALA A 34 -2.92 -26.52 9.44
CA ALA A 34 -3.40 -27.01 8.15
C ALA A 34 -4.19 -25.95 7.35
N ASP A 35 -5.02 -25.14 8.01
CA ASP A 35 -5.79 -24.08 7.34
C ASP A 35 -4.88 -22.91 6.96
N MET A 36 -3.90 -22.59 7.83
CA MET A 36 -2.89 -21.58 7.54
C MET A 36 -1.94 -21.97 6.40
N ALA A 37 -1.57 -23.26 6.30
CA ALA A 37 -0.76 -23.75 5.19
C ALA A 37 -1.49 -23.59 3.84
N LYS A 38 -2.82 -23.79 3.82
CA LYS A 38 -3.64 -23.54 2.62
C LYS A 38 -3.71 -22.05 2.28
N ILE A 39 -3.97 -21.21 3.28
CA ILE A 39 -4.01 -19.74 3.16
C ILE A 39 -2.68 -19.19 2.58
N LEU A 40 -1.54 -19.66 3.10
CA LEU A 40 -0.20 -19.24 2.65
C LEU A 40 0.29 -19.99 1.38
N SER A 41 -0.46 -20.98 0.89
CA SER A 41 -0.18 -21.67 -0.37
C SER A 41 -0.97 -21.13 -1.56
N PHE A 42 -1.77 -20.07 -1.35
CA PHE A 42 -2.53 -19.42 -2.39
C PHE A 42 -1.60 -18.92 -3.52
N PRO A 43 -1.97 -19.08 -4.82
CA PRO A 43 -1.14 -18.65 -5.93
C PRO A 43 -0.67 -17.19 -5.77
N GLY A 44 0.65 -16.99 -5.67
CA GLY A 44 1.27 -15.68 -5.43
C GLY A 44 1.83 -15.47 -4.02
N SER A 45 1.53 -16.33 -3.05
CA SER A 45 2.09 -16.23 -1.69
C SER A 45 3.60 -16.54 -1.67
N PRO A 46 4.41 -15.82 -0.86
CA PRO A 46 5.81 -16.20 -0.64
C PRO A 46 5.86 -17.54 0.11
N LYS A 47 6.51 -18.54 -0.48
CA LYS A 47 6.68 -19.86 0.15
C LYS A 47 7.64 -19.75 1.34
N PRO A 48 7.33 -20.34 2.50
CA PRO A 48 8.15 -20.24 3.71
C PRO A 48 9.51 -20.97 3.66
N GLU A 49 9.84 -21.69 2.58
CA GLU A 49 11.06 -22.53 2.47
C GLU A 49 12.09 -22.03 1.44
N GLU A 50 11.95 -20.82 0.88
CA GLU A 50 12.96 -20.23 -0.01
C GLU A 50 13.57 -18.96 0.60
N VAL A 51 14.30 -19.14 1.71
CA VAL A 51 15.34 -18.18 2.17
C VAL A 51 16.69 -18.62 1.61
N GLU A 52 16.73 -18.87 0.31
CA GLU A 52 17.95 -18.75 -0.48
C GLU A 52 17.75 -17.53 -1.39
N PRO A 53 18.81 -16.75 -1.71
CA PRO A 53 18.69 -15.63 -2.62
C PRO A 53 18.14 -16.19 -3.92
N ARG A 54 16.86 -15.93 -4.19
CA ARG A 54 16.28 -16.22 -5.50
C ARG A 54 17.21 -15.55 -6.50
N GLU A 55 17.81 -16.33 -7.39
CA GLU A 55 18.27 -15.78 -8.66
C GLU A 55 17.13 -14.90 -9.17
N PRO A 56 17.41 -13.64 -9.55
CA PRO A 56 16.35 -12.71 -9.90
C PRO A 56 15.62 -13.31 -11.08
N ALA A 57 14.46 -13.90 -10.82
CA ALA A 57 13.50 -14.19 -11.86
C ALA A 57 13.15 -12.81 -12.40
N LEU A 58 13.78 -12.45 -13.53
CA LEU A 58 13.47 -11.30 -14.36
C LEU A 58 11.96 -11.26 -14.50
N VAL A 59 11.31 -10.47 -13.64
CA VAL A 59 9.92 -10.09 -13.84
C VAL A 59 9.99 -9.24 -15.09
N PRO A 60 9.38 -9.66 -16.22
CA PRO A 60 9.49 -8.91 -17.46
C PRO A 60 9.03 -7.48 -17.18
N SER A 61 9.98 -6.56 -17.33
CA SER A 61 9.74 -5.15 -17.10
C SER A 61 8.64 -4.69 -18.04
N GLY A 62 7.61 -4.07 -17.46
CA GLY A 62 6.38 -3.69 -18.14
C GLY A 62 5.11 -4.24 -17.49
N ALA A 63 5.18 -5.37 -16.76
CA ALA A 63 4.02 -5.94 -16.09
C ALA A 63 4.34 -6.42 -14.66
N THR A 64 4.33 -5.51 -13.68
CA THR A 64 3.85 -5.91 -12.37
C THR A 64 2.38 -6.24 -12.56
N ASP A 65 2.12 -7.53 -12.62
CA ASP A 65 0.82 -8.10 -12.88
C ASP A 65 -0.11 -7.68 -11.74
N GLU A 66 -0.87 -6.60 -11.92
CA GLU A 66 -1.96 -6.23 -10.99
C GLU A 66 -2.92 -7.41 -10.78
N ARG A 67 -2.86 -8.44 -11.64
CA ARG A 67 -3.57 -9.72 -11.53
C ARG A 67 -3.05 -10.63 -10.41
N LYS A 68 -1.92 -10.31 -9.79
CA LYS A 68 -1.40 -11.06 -8.64
C LYS A 68 -1.66 -10.28 -7.36
N PRO A 69 -2.38 -10.87 -6.39
CA PRO A 69 -2.69 -10.21 -5.12
C PRO A 69 -1.44 -9.84 -4.30
N PHE A 70 -0.31 -10.48 -4.59
CA PHE A 70 0.97 -10.28 -3.94
C PHE A 70 2.00 -9.63 -4.86
N GLY A 71 2.63 -8.56 -4.38
CA GLY A 71 3.78 -7.93 -5.03
C GLY A 71 3.86 -6.45 -4.74
N PHE A 72 4.96 -5.82 -5.14
CA PHE A 72 5.11 -4.36 -5.09
C PHE A 72 4.27 -3.70 -6.16
N THR A 73 3.61 -2.60 -5.80
CA THR A 73 2.84 -1.78 -6.74
C THR A 73 3.67 -0.61 -7.22
N ARG A 74 3.94 -0.59 -8.53
CA ARG A 74 4.61 0.53 -9.20
C ARG A 74 3.65 1.68 -9.40
N VAL A 75 4.15 2.90 -9.23
CA VAL A 75 3.43 4.09 -9.69
C VAL A 75 3.47 4.10 -11.21
N ARG A 76 2.28 4.09 -11.81
CA ARG A 76 2.08 4.23 -13.26
C ARG A 76 1.40 5.57 -13.54
N ARG A 77 1.45 5.99 -14.80
CA ARG A 77 0.72 7.17 -15.27
C ARG A 77 -0.79 6.95 -15.12
N THR A 78 -1.32 7.32 -13.97
CA THR A 78 -2.72 7.70 -13.82
C THR A 78 -2.73 9.21 -13.72
N ARG A 79 -3.62 9.87 -14.48
CA ARG A 79 -3.93 11.28 -14.19
C ARG A 79 -4.48 11.30 -12.76
N ARG A 80 -3.62 11.54 -11.77
CA ARG A 80 -4.06 12.01 -10.47
C ARG A 80 -4.69 13.37 -10.74
N GLY A 81 -6.00 13.36 -10.98
CA GLY A 81 -6.79 14.59 -10.95
C GLY A 81 -6.57 15.25 -9.59
N PRO A 82 -6.58 16.59 -9.53
CA PRO A 82 -6.39 17.29 -8.27
C PRO A 82 -7.37 16.71 -7.23
N GLY A 83 -6.83 16.32 -6.07
CA GLY A 83 -7.64 15.77 -4.98
C GLY A 83 -8.80 16.71 -4.62
N PRO A 84 -9.87 16.20 -3.98
CA PRO A 84 -11.04 17.02 -3.66
C PRO A 84 -10.64 18.18 -2.74
N GLY A 85 -10.39 19.35 -3.34
CA GLY A 85 -9.86 20.54 -2.67
C GLY A 85 -8.93 21.42 -3.50
N GLN A 86 -8.38 20.94 -4.62
CA GLN A 86 -7.48 21.72 -5.48
C GLN A 86 -8.19 22.15 -6.77
N LEU A 87 -8.53 23.45 -6.84
CA LEU A 87 -9.13 24.05 -8.04
C LEU A 87 -8.05 24.24 -9.10
N ASP A 88 -8.19 23.55 -10.23
CA ASP A 88 -7.39 23.78 -11.44
C ASP A 88 -7.84 25.08 -12.12
N LEU A 89 -7.17 26.18 -11.81
CA LEU A 89 -7.47 27.51 -12.37
C LEU A 89 -6.94 27.73 -13.81
N PHE A 90 -6.36 26.70 -14.44
CA PHE A 90 -5.69 26.83 -15.75
C PHE A 90 -6.13 25.84 -16.83
N VAL A 91 -7.33 25.26 -16.74
CA VAL A 91 -7.91 24.55 -17.89
C VAL A 91 -8.72 25.53 -18.74
N GLY A 92 -8.13 26.03 -19.82
CA GLY A 92 -8.89 26.55 -20.96
C GLY A 92 -8.74 28.03 -21.30
N SER A 93 -7.52 28.52 -21.53
CA SER A 93 -7.33 29.75 -22.30
C SER A 93 -6.12 29.63 -23.21
N THR A 94 -6.38 29.35 -24.48
CA THR A 94 -5.42 29.55 -25.57
C THR A 94 -4.98 31.03 -25.57
N PRO A 95 -3.69 31.36 -25.48
CA PRO A 95 -3.26 32.73 -25.69
C PRO A 95 -3.20 33.03 -27.21
N PRO A 96 -3.58 34.24 -27.66
CA PRO A 96 -3.38 34.64 -29.04
C PRO A 96 -1.89 34.85 -29.34
N ALA A 97 -1.52 34.64 -30.60
CA ALA A 97 -0.16 34.75 -31.10
C ALA A 97 0.44 36.16 -30.87
N VAL A 98 1.61 36.22 -30.24
CA VAL A 98 2.51 37.39 -30.25
C VAL A 98 3.97 36.94 -30.34
N SER A 99 4.71 37.62 -31.22
CA SER A 99 6.09 37.42 -31.69
C SER A 99 7.20 37.66 -30.63
N PRO A 100 8.48 37.34 -30.92
CA PRO A 100 9.45 36.89 -29.92
C PRO A 100 10.28 38.03 -29.34
N MET A 101 10.50 38.01 -28.02
CA MET A 101 11.50 38.85 -27.37
C MET A 101 11.96 38.22 -26.05
N GLY A 102 13.24 37.87 -25.98
CA GLY A 102 13.96 37.62 -24.73
C GLY A 102 14.23 36.15 -24.40
N ASP A 103 15.51 35.78 -24.44
CA ASP A 103 16.08 34.49 -24.05
C ASP A 103 15.81 34.12 -22.59
N LYS A 104 14.60 33.65 -22.31
CA LYS A 104 14.33 32.66 -21.27
C LYS A 104 13.50 31.59 -21.94
N LEU A 105 14.12 30.44 -22.20
CA LEU A 105 13.43 29.27 -22.73
C LEU A 105 12.15 29.03 -21.91
N LEU A 106 11.02 29.36 -22.52
CA LEU A 106 9.75 28.77 -22.19
C LEU A 106 9.90 27.30 -22.57
N ALA A 107 10.08 26.44 -21.57
CA ALA A 107 10.01 25.00 -21.76
C ALA A 107 8.65 24.69 -22.39
N PHE A 108 8.66 24.16 -23.62
CA PHE A 108 7.44 23.74 -24.29
C PHE A 108 6.78 22.64 -23.45
N PRO A 109 5.44 22.65 -23.27
CA PRO A 109 4.71 21.59 -22.54
C PRO A 109 4.58 20.29 -23.38
N GLY A 110 5.63 19.96 -24.12
CA GLY A 110 5.78 18.72 -24.90
C GLY A 110 7.11 17.99 -24.63
N ALA A 111 7.95 18.50 -23.72
CA ALA A 111 9.09 17.74 -23.22
C ALA A 111 8.61 16.85 -22.07
N THR A 112 8.70 15.54 -22.27
CA THR A 112 8.42 14.51 -21.27
C THR A 112 9.15 14.85 -19.97
N SER A 113 8.43 14.86 -18.85
CA SER A 113 9.01 15.18 -17.54
C SER A 113 10.15 14.22 -17.18
N SER A 114 11.09 14.61 -16.31
CA SER A 114 12.19 13.72 -15.90
C SER A 114 11.70 12.40 -15.30
N PHE A 115 10.62 12.45 -14.51
CA PHE A 115 9.94 11.27 -13.98
C PHE A 115 9.28 10.45 -15.10
N GLU A 116 8.63 11.09 -16.06
CA GLU A 116 7.97 10.41 -17.18
C GLU A 116 8.98 9.68 -18.07
N GLN A 117 10.15 10.27 -18.32
CA GLN A 117 11.25 9.61 -19.04
C GLN A 117 11.77 8.40 -18.25
N ALA A 118 11.98 8.56 -16.94
CA ALA A 118 12.40 7.46 -16.07
C ALA A 118 11.38 6.31 -16.06
N LEU A 119 10.09 6.63 -16.01
CA LEU A 119 9.01 5.65 -16.07
C LEU A 119 9.00 4.89 -17.39
N GLN A 120 9.25 5.57 -18.52
CA GLN A 120 9.34 4.92 -19.83
C GLN A 120 10.52 3.94 -19.89
N GLU A 121 11.68 4.31 -19.36
CA GLU A 121 12.85 3.42 -19.28
C GLU A 121 12.61 2.23 -18.33
N ASP A 122 11.87 2.44 -17.22
CA ASP A 122 11.46 1.39 -16.30
C ASP A 122 10.51 0.40 -16.99
N GLU A 123 9.49 0.89 -17.68
CA GLU A 123 8.56 0.07 -18.46
C GLU A 123 9.25 -0.68 -19.61
N ALA A 124 10.31 -0.10 -20.19
CA ALA A 124 11.15 -0.75 -21.20
C ALA A 124 12.13 -1.79 -20.63
N GLY A 125 12.33 -1.82 -19.31
CA GLY A 125 13.26 -2.74 -18.65
C GLY A 125 14.72 -2.30 -18.64
N HIS A 126 14.97 -1.03 -18.94
CA HIS A 126 16.30 -0.46 -18.82
C HIS A 126 16.56 0.00 -17.39
N GLU A 127 16.73 -0.94 -16.46
CA GLU A 127 16.81 -0.66 -15.01
C GLU A 127 17.84 0.40 -14.63
N ALA A 128 19.02 0.40 -15.26
CA ALA A 128 20.06 1.38 -14.99
C ALA A 128 19.64 2.81 -15.42
N ALA A 129 19.00 2.93 -16.58
CA ALA A 129 18.48 4.20 -17.08
C ALA A 129 17.29 4.68 -16.25
N ALA A 130 16.38 3.76 -15.87
CA ALA A 130 15.27 4.04 -14.96
C ALA A 130 15.75 4.57 -13.61
N ARG A 131 16.74 3.89 -12.99
CA ARG A 131 17.33 4.31 -11.71
C ARG A 131 17.92 5.71 -11.79
N ALA A 132 18.72 5.98 -12.84
CA ALA A 132 19.30 7.30 -13.06
C ALA A 132 18.21 8.36 -13.30
N GLY A 133 17.17 8.01 -14.06
CA GLY A 133 16.02 8.86 -14.32
C GLY A 133 15.25 9.21 -13.05
N TYR A 134 14.96 8.24 -12.19
CA TYR A 134 14.27 8.49 -10.92
C TYR A 134 15.11 9.34 -9.97
N GLN A 135 16.43 9.12 -9.89
CA GLN A 135 17.33 9.97 -9.12
C GLN A 135 17.33 11.42 -9.64
N SER A 136 17.35 11.59 -10.96
CA SER A 136 17.26 12.89 -11.62
C SER A 136 15.92 13.59 -11.34
N ALA A 137 14.81 12.85 -11.37
CA ALA A 137 13.48 13.37 -11.04
C ALA A 137 13.39 13.84 -9.58
N ILE A 138 13.99 13.09 -8.65
CA ILE A 138 14.11 13.48 -7.24
C ILE A 138 14.87 14.80 -7.09
N GLU A 139 16.02 14.94 -7.78
CA GLU A 139 16.84 16.15 -7.73
C GLU A 139 16.15 17.37 -8.34
N MET A 140 15.32 17.16 -9.36
CA MET A 140 14.54 18.22 -10.01
C MET A 140 13.22 18.54 -9.28
N GLY A 141 12.84 17.78 -8.25
CA GLY A 141 11.56 17.94 -7.55
C GLY A 141 10.34 17.55 -8.41
N ASP A 142 10.55 16.68 -9.40
CA ASP A 142 9.52 16.19 -10.30
C ASP A 142 8.94 14.88 -9.79
N SER A 143 7.67 14.91 -9.36
CA SER A 143 6.95 13.72 -8.87
C SER A 143 7.75 12.94 -7.83
N THR A 144 8.33 13.65 -6.87
CA THR A 144 9.36 13.15 -5.94
C THR A 144 8.91 11.92 -5.14
N SER A 145 7.67 11.90 -4.65
CA SER A 145 7.08 10.74 -3.95
C SER A 145 7.07 9.49 -4.82
N ASP A 146 6.68 9.66 -6.08
CA ASP A 146 6.47 8.60 -7.05
C ASP A 146 7.84 8.06 -7.51
N ALA A 147 8.80 8.96 -7.73
CA ALA A 147 10.18 8.62 -8.06
C ALA A 147 10.87 7.84 -6.93
N TYR A 148 10.73 8.27 -5.67
CA TYR A 148 11.21 7.51 -4.52
C TYR A 148 10.53 6.14 -4.42
N CYS A 149 9.23 6.06 -4.67
CA CYS A 149 8.49 4.80 -4.63
C CYS A 149 9.03 3.81 -5.69
N ASN A 150 9.15 4.23 -6.95
CA ASN A 150 9.61 3.33 -8.02
C ASN A 150 11.10 2.98 -7.87
N LEU A 151 11.94 3.90 -7.39
CA LEU A 151 13.32 3.61 -7.03
C LEU A 151 13.40 2.55 -5.92
N GLY A 152 12.57 2.65 -4.88
CA GLY A 152 12.52 1.66 -3.80
C GLY A 152 12.19 0.25 -4.30
N ILE A 153 11.30 0.13 -5.28
CA ILE A 153 10.97 -1.16 -5.91
C ILE A 153 12.18 -1.72 -6.67
N LEU A 154 12.90 -0.89 -7.42
CA LEU A 154 14.14 -1.31 -8.12
C LEU A 154 15.21 -1.79 -7.14
N GLU A 155 15.37 -1.10 -6.01
CA GLU A 155 16.33 -1.51 -4.97
C GLU A 155 15.93 -2.82 -4.30
N TYR A 156 14.63 -3.04 -4.06
CA TYR A 156 14.16 -4.32 -3.53
C TYR A 156 14.43 -5.48 -4.51
N VAL A 157 14.12 -5.29 -5.80
CA VAL A 157 14.40 -6.31 -6.84
C VAL A 157 15.90 -6.61 -6.94
N ALA A 158 16.75 -5.61 -6.70
CA ALA A 158 18.20 -5.78 -6.64
C ALA A 158 18.70 -6.43 -5.33
N GLY A 159 17.81 -6.80 -4.40
CA GLY A 159 18.14 -7.41 -3.10
C GLY A 159 18.47 -6.41 -1.99
N ASN A 160 18.41 -5.11 -2.26
CA ASN A 160 18.77 -4.04 -1.33
C ASN A 160 17.56 -3.62 -0.48
N SER A 161 17.07 -4.53 0.39
CA SER A 161 15.85 -4.32 1.17
C SER A 161 15.91 -3.12 2.12
N GLU A 162 17.07 -2.82 2.72
CA GLU A 162 17.24 -1.63 3.58
C GLU A 162 17.12 -0.33 2.78
N THR A 163 17.73 -0.27 1.59
CA THR A 163 17.63 0.88 0.70
C THR A 163 16.19 1.08 0.21
N ALA A 164 15.50 -0.01 -0.15
CA ALA A 164 14.08 0.03 -0.53
C ALA A 164 13.21 0.64 0.58
N PHE A 165 13.43 0.19 1.82
CA PHE A 165 12.75 0.72 2.99
C PHE A 165 12.96 2.22 3.16
N ASP A 166 14.20 2.69 3.02
CA ASP A 166 14.51 4.12 3.10
C ASP A 166 13.85 4.90 1.96
N CYS A 167 13.87 4.39 0.72
CA CYS A 167 13.19 5.00 -0.42
C CYS A 167 11.69 5.20 -0.15
N PHE A 168 10.96 4.17 0.30
CA PHE A 168 9.54 4.34 0.60
C PHE A 168 9.29 5.30 1.78
N ARG A 169 10.18 5.35 2.76
CA ARG A 169 10.10 6.35 3.84
C ARG A 169 10.33 7.77 3.35
N GLN A 170 11.22 7.98 2.37
CA GLN A 170 11.39 9.29 1.76
C GLN A 170 10.14 9.67 0.95
N ALA A 171 9.57 8.74 0.18
CA ALA A 171 8.31 8.98 -0.52
C ALA A 171 7.20 9.48 0.43
N LEU A 172 7.06 8.86 1.62
CA LEU A 172 6.09 9.28 2.64
C LEU A 172 6.43 10.58 3.37
N LYS A 173 7.68 11.05 3.31
CA LYS A 173 8.03 12.39 3.81
C LYS A 173 7.58 13.48 2.83
N GLU A 174 7.67 13.21 1.54
CA GLU A 174 7.22 14.11 0.47
C GLU A 174 5.69 14.13 0.39
N ASP A 175 5.05 12.97 0.38
CA ASP A 175 3.60 12.82 0.44
C ASP A 175 3.16 11.77 1.46
N GLN A 176 2.65 12.25 2.60
CA GLN A 176 2.14 11.40 3.68
C GLN A 176 0.89 10.59 3.30
N ARG A 177 0.25 10.90 2.16
CA ARG A 177 -0.91 10.19 1.64
C ARG A 177 -0.56 9.37 0.40
N HIS A 178 0.72 9.04 0.20
CA HIS A 178 1.14 8.21 -0.92
C HIS A 178 0.84 6.72 -0.66
N TRP A 179 -0.32 6.25 -1.13
CA TRP A 179 -0.85 4.93 -0.79
C TRP A 179 0.02 3.78 -1.30
N GLU A 180 0.67 3.92 -2.46
CA GLU A 180 1.56 2.93 -3.05
C GLU A 180 2.76 2.70 -2.13
N SER A 181 3.31 3.76 -1.52
CA SER A 181 4.43 3.65 -0.58
C SER A 181 4.00 3.06 0.76
N HIS A 182 2.78 3.37 1.23
CA HIS A 182 2.21 2.67 2.37
C HIS A 182 2.06 1.16 2.09
N TYR A 183 1.47 0.80 0.95
CA TYR A 183 1.32 -0.60 0.55
C TYR A 183 2.68 -1.32 0.42
N ASN A 184 3.65 -0.70 -0.25
CA ASN A 184 4.98 -1.29 -0.45
C ASN A 184 5.79 -1.42 0.86
N LEU A 185 5.66 -0.47 1.80
CA LEU A 185 6.20 -0.66 3.17
C LEU A 185 5.48 -1.79 3.90
N GLY A 186 4.17 -1.92 3.72
CA GLY A 186 3.39 -3.05 4.23
C GLY A 186 3.96 -4.38 3.76
N ASN A 187 4.28 -4.50 2.46
CA ASN A 187 4.91 -5.68 1.87
C ASN A 187 6.29 -5.95 2.49
N LEU A 188 7.17 -4.94 2.59
CA LEU A 188 8.49 -5.11 3.23
C LEU A 188 8.39 -5.60 4.67
N TYR A 189 7.47 -5.03 5.46
CA TYR A 189 7.24 -5.48 6.83
C TYR A 189 6.68 -6.89 6.88
N PHE A 190 5.80 -7.26 5.95
CA PHE A 190 5.25 -8.61 5.85
C PHE A 190 6.36 -9.63 5.55
N ASP A 191 7.20 -9.36 4.56
CA ASP A 191 8.34 -10.21 4.18
C ASP A 191 9.35 -10.36 5.34
N ALA A 192 9.53 -9.30 6.13
CA ALA A 192 10.36 -9.33 7.33
C ALA A 192 9.69 -10.03 8.54
N GLY A 193 8.47 -10.58 8.40
CA GLY A 193 7.69 -11.22 9.46
C GLY A 193 7.15 -10.25 10.53
N GLN A 194 7.18 -8.94 10.25
CA GLN A 194 6.71 -7.90 11.15
C GLN A 194 5.25 -7.55 10.84
N HIS A 195 4.32 -8.38 11.30
CA HIS A 195 2.90 -8.26 10.95
C HIS A 195 2.22 -7.01 11.54
N ASP A 196 2.56 -6.62 12.77
CA ASP A 196 1.99 -5.42 13.43
C ASP A 196 2.19 -4.13 12.58
N PRO A 197 3.43 -3.76 12.17
CA PRO A 197 3.63 -2.58 11.32
C PRO A 197 3.10 -2.77 9.90
N SER A 198 3.17 -4.00 9.36
CA SER A 198 2.61 -4.31 8.03
C SER A 198 1.11 -4.00 7.98
N ARG A 199 0.35 -4.46 8.99
CA ARG A 199 -1.08 -4.18 9.16
C ARG A 199 -1.38 -2.68 9.12
N VAL A 200 -0.65 -1.90 9.92
CA VAL A 200 -0.85 -0.45 10.00
C VAL A 200 -0.67 0.20 8.64
N HIS A 201 0.36 -0.19 7.90
CA HIS A 201 0.65 0.37 6.58
C HIS A 201 -0.43 -0.01 5.55
N TYR A 202 -0.92 -1.25 5.57
CA TYR A 202 -2.03 -1.64 4.71
C TYR A 202 -3.36 -0.96 5.09
N GLU A 203 -3.67 -0.83 6.38
CA GLU A 203 -4.88 -0.10 6.84
C GLU A 203 -4.85 1.35 6.31
N VAL A 204 -3.71 2.04 6.40
CA VAL A 204 -3.56 3.40 5.86
C VAL A 204 -3.69 3.42 4.34
N ALA A 205 -3.08 2.48 3.62
CA ALA A 205 -3.22 2.40 2.16
C ALA A 205 -4.70 2.17 1.75
N ALA A 206 -5.43 1.31 2.47
CA ALA A 206 -6.84 1.03 2.25
C ALA A 206 -7.75 2.23 2.56
N GLU A 207 -7.38 3.07 3.55
CA GLU A 207 -8.08 4.32 3.84
C GLU A 207 -7.88 5.38 2.76
N ILE A 208 -6.69 5.44 2.16
CA ILE A 208 -6.36 6.43 1.13
C ILE A 208 -6.92 6.02 -0.23
N GLU A 209 -6.73 4.76 -0.63
CA GLU A 209 -7.20 4.20 -1.90
C GLU A 209 -8.06 2.95 -1.66
N PRO A 210 -9.36 3.12 -1.33
CA PRO A 210 -10.24 2.01 -1.01
C PRO A 210 -10.54 1.08 -2.20
N GLY A 211 -10.26 1.52 -3.43
CA GLY A 211 -10.44 0.76 -4.66
C GLY A 211 -9.27 -0.17 -5.00
N PHE A 212 -8.13 -0.04 -4.31
CA PHE A 212 -6.97 -0.88 -4.58
C PHE A 212 -7.12 -2.26 -3.94
N ARG A 213 -7.72 -3.21 -4.68
CA ARG A 213 -8.08 -4.54 -4.19
C ARG A 213 -6.98 -5.29 -3.43
N ASN A 214 -5.73 -5.25 -3.89
CA ASN A 214 -4.64 -6.06 -3.32
C ASN A 214 -4.34 -5.70 -1.85
N VAL A 215 -4.65 -4.46 -1.41
CA VAL A 215 -4.51 -4.10 0.00
C VAL A 215 -5.46 -4.90 0.90
N HIS A 216 -6.69 -5.14 0.43
CA HIS A 216 -7.71 -5.87 1.17
C HIS A 216 -7.36 -7.35 1.27
N PHE A 217 -6.80 -7.92 0.20
CA PHE A 217 -6.27 -9.28 0.22
C PHE A 217 -5.11 -9.42 1.22
N ASN A 218 -4.12 -8.54 1.19
CA ASN A 218 -3.00 -8.58 2.13
C ASN A 218 -3.44 -8.33 3.58
N LEU A 219 -4.44 -7.48 3.81
CA LEU A 219 -5.08 -7.31 5.13
C LEU A 219 -5.75 -8.59 5.61
N ALA A 220 -6.52 -9.27 4.75
CA ALA A 220 -7.19 -10.53 5.09
C ALA A 220 -6.18 -11.58 5.59
N LEU A 221 -5.01 -11.67 4.95
CA LEU A 221 -3.95 -12.60 5.35
C LEU A 221 -3.36 -12.27 6.71
N ILE A 222 -3.05 -11.00 6.97
CA ILE A 222 -2.54 -10.59 8.28
C ILE A 222 -3.58 -10.86 9.37
N LEU A 223 -4.83 -10.52 9.13
CA LEU A 223 -5.93 -10.76 10.07
C LEU A 223 -6.11 -12.25 10.35
N ALA A 224 -6.00 -13.10 9.32
CA ALA A 224 -6.02 -14.55 9.47
C ALA A 224 -4.82 -15.06 10.30
N LEU A 225 -3.61 -14.54 10.07
CA LEU A 225 -2.41 -14.86 10.86
C LEU A 225 -2.55 -14.47 12.34
N GLU A 226 -3.32 -13.41 12.62
CA GLU A 226 -3.66 -12.92 13.97
C GLU A 226 -4.88 -13.61 14.59
N ALA A 227 -5.49 -14.55 13.86
CA ALA A 227 -6.73 -15.25 14.21
C ALA A 227 -7.93 -14.31 14.43
N GLU A 228 -7.94 -13.16 13.75
CA GLU A 228 -9.08 -12.25 13.62
C GLU A 228 -9.90 -12.65 12.39
N TYR A 229 -10.45 -13.88 12.40
CA TYR A 229 -11.07 -14.49 11.22
C TYR A 229 -12.30 -13.74 10.67
N GLY A 230 -13.09 -13.08 11.53
CA GLY A 230 -14.23 -12.27 11.07
C GLY A 230 -13.77 -11.08 10.23
N ASP A 231 -12.84 -10.27 10.76
CA ASP A 231 -12.26 -9.14 10.04
C ASP A 231 -11.52 -9.62 8.76
N ALA A 232 -10.90 -10.81 8.79
CA ALA A 232 -10.27 -11.41 7.61
C ALA A 232 -11.28 -11.77 6.51
N VAL A 233 -12.46 -12.29 6.86
CA VAL A 233 -13.55 -12.54 5.93
C VAL A 233 -14.04 -11.24 5.31
N ASP A 234 -14.29 -10.21 6.12
CA ASP A 234 -14.74 -8.89 5.63
C ASP A 234 -13.74 -8.28 4.63
N ALA A 235 -12.45 -8.35 4.93
CA ALA A 235 -11.39 -7.86 4.04
C ALA A 235 -11.32 -8.66 2.74
N LEU A 236 -11.47 -9.98 2.80
CA LEU A 236 -11.44 -10.82 1.59
C LEU A 236 -12.71 -10.69 0.74
N GLU A 237 -13.88 -10.45 1.35
CA GLU A 237 -15.09 -10.06 0.65
C GLU A 237 -14.88 -8.75 -0.11
N ARG A 238 -14.24 -7.77 0.53
CA ARG A 238 -13.90 -6.50 -0.13
C ARG A 238 -12.94 -6.68 -1.31
N PHE A 239 -11.97 -7.59 -1.21
CA PHE A 239 -11.13 -7.97 -2.35
C PHE A 239 -11.96 -8.53 -3.50
N ARG A 240 -12.87 -9.48 -3.23
CA ARG A 240 -13.73 -10.11 -4.25
C ARG A 240 -14.64 -9.11 -4.96
N GLU A 241 -15.18 -8.13 -4.25
CA GLU A 241 -16.00 -7.06 -4.85
C GLU A 241 -15.24 -6.21 -5.87
N LEU A 242 -13.93 -6.06 -5.68
CA LEU A 242 -13.07 -5.18 -6.48
C LEU A 242 -12.26 -5.95 -7.54
N ALA A 243 -12.18 -7.28 -7.42
CA ALA A 243 -11.41 -8.14 -8.30
C ALA A 243 -12.19 -8.53 -9.57
N PRO A 244 -11.51 -8.69 -10.73
CA PRO A 244 -12.06 -9.46 -11.84
C PRO A 244 -12.51 -10.86 -11.41
N GLU A 245 -13.51 -11.38 -12.14
CA GLU A 245 -14.24 -12.61 -11.82
C GLU A 245 -13.32 -13.81 -11.53
N GLU A 246 -12.30 -14.05 -12.35
CA GLU A 246 -11.35 -15.15 -12.17
C GLU A 246 -10.64 -15.12 -10.81
N GLU A 247 -10.23 -13.93 -10.35
CA GLU A 247 -9.55 -13.78 -9.06
C GLU A 247 -10.53 -13.77 -7.89
N ALA A 248 -11.75 -13.27 -8.12
CA ALA A 248 -12.82 -13.33 -7.15
C ALA A 248 -13.28 -14.77 -6.87
N GLU A 249 -13.34 -15.60 -7.91
CA GLU A 249 -13.59 -17.04 -7.84
C GLU A 249 -12.46 -17.76 -7.10
N ALA A 250 -11.20 -17.46 -7.45
CA ALA A 250 -10.05 -18.04 -6.75
C ALA A 250 -10.08 -17.74 -5.23
N ALA A 251 -10.52 -16.54 -4.84
CA ALA A 251 -10.64 -16.16 -3.44
C ALA A 251 -11.78 -16.86 -2.68
N GLU A 252 -12.71 -17.57 -3.34
CA GLU A 252 -13.82 -18.26 -2.67
C GLU A 252 -13.34 -19.41 -1.78
N GLU A 253 -12.39 -20.23 -2.25
CA GLU A 253 -11.84 -21.34 -1.46
C GLU A 253 -11.19 -20.83 -0.16
N LEU A 254 -10.46 -19.72 -0.28
CA LEU A 254 -9.82 -19.07 0.85
C LEU A 254 -10.86 -18.55 1.85
N LEU A 255 -11.92 -17.94 1.35
CA LEU A 255 -12.99 -17.36 2.13
C LEU A 255 -13.82 -18.43 2.86
N ASP A 256 -14.08 -19.57 2.24
CA ASP A 256 -14.70 -20.73 2.90
C ASP A 256 -13.82 -21.29 4.02
N THR A 257 -12.50 -21.35 3.80
CA THR A 257 -11.52 -21.76 4.80
C THR A 257 -11.51 -20.80 6.01
N LEU A 258 -11.59 -19.49 5.77
CA LEU A 258 -11.68 -18.49 6.84
C LEU A 258 -12.99 -18.58 7.61
N ARG A 259 -14.13 -18.78 6.94
CA ARG A 259 -15.44 -18.98 7.58
C ARG A 259 -15.47 -20.24 8.45
N ALA A 260 -14.89 -21.34 7.97
CA ALA A 260 -14.74 -22.55 8.77
C ALA A 260 -13.87 -22.30 10.02
N SER A 261 -12.74 -21.61 9.85
CA SER A 261 -11.85 -21.22 10.96
C SER A 261 -12.56 -20.33 11.98
N GLN A 262 -13.39 -19.39 11.52
CA GLN A 262 -14.22 -18.54 12.37
C GLN A 262 -15.22 -19.37 13.19
N ALA A 263 -15.99 -20.25 12.53
CA ALA A 263 -16.97 -21.08 13.20
C ALA A 263 -16.32 -22.00 14.26
N HIS A 264 -15.16 -22.58 13.94
CA HIS A 264 -14.38 -23.37 14.90
C HIS A 264 -13.89 -22.54 16.09
N ALA A 265 -13.47 -21.29 15.86
CA ALA A 265 -13.04 -20.38 16.92
C ALA A 265 -14.21 -19.96 17.83
N GLU A 266 -15.41 -19.77 17.27
CA GLU A 266 -16.63 -19.42 18.01
C GLU A 266 -17.14 -20.59 18.86
N ALA A 267 -17.16 -21.81 18.31
CA ALA A 267 -17.55 -23.01 19.03
C ALA A 267 -16.67 -23.26 20.28
N ARG A 268 -15.37 -22.96 20.20
CA ARG A 268 -14.44 -23.08 21.35
C ARG A 268 -14.68 -22.02 22.43
N ARG A 269 -15.31 -20.88 22.11
CA ARG A 269 -15.57 -19.80 23.07
C ARG A 269 -16.86 -20.00 23.87
N SER A 270 -17.71 -20.93 23.47
CA SER A 270 -18.95 -21.29 24.15
C SER A 270 -18.85 -22.69 24.75
N PRO A 271 -18.05 -22.91 25.81
CA PRO A 271 -18.10 -24.17 26.53
C PRO A 271 -19.44 -24.27 27.27
N ASP A 272 -20.15 -25.37 27.06
CA ASP A 272 -21.32 -25.80 27.83
C ASP A 272 -21.07 -25.79 29.35
#